data_AF-A0A2J6X714-F1
#
_entry.id   AF-A0A2J6X714-F1
#
_cell.length_a   1.000
_cell.length_b   1.000
_cell.length_c   1.000
_cell.angle_alpha   90.00
_cell.angle_beta   90.00
_cell.angle_gamma   90.00
#
_symmetry.space_group_name_H-M   'P 1'
#
loop_
_entity.id
_entity.type
_entity.pdbx_description
1 polymer ?
#
loop_
_entity_poly.entity_id
_entity_poly.type
_entity_poly.pdbx_seq_one_letter_code
_entity_poly.pdbx_strand_id
1 'polypeptide(L)'
;MIEVRLLKPSKRQIIRYPAIVIARDAHSVTVQAMWRLGVVDLGLFRIEPGDVMIETFYRDRWYNIFRVQQPAGPTRGWYCNLARPAQIDETTIETEDLDIDVIVSADRRYVIVADSDEYAARDLARTEPATDAAVQAAIAELRDLIARGVPPFA
;
A
#
# COMPACT_ATOMS: atom_id res chain seq x y z
N MET A 1 -11.68 -15.88 5.48
CA MET A 1 -10.27 -15.45 5.36
C MET A 1 -9.91 -15.40 3.88
N ILE A 2 -8.94 -14.58 3.51
CA ILE A 2 -8.45 -14.41 2.13
C ILE A 2 -6.91 -14.45 2.15
N GLU A 3 -6.28 -14.98 1.11
CA GLU A 3 -4.82 -14.93 0.95
C GLU A 3 -4.42 -13.65 0.21
N VAL A 4 -3.49 -12.87 0.77
CA VAL A 4 -2.88 -11.74 0.08
C VAL A 4 -1.54 -12.19 -0.52
N ARG A 5 -1.30 -11.80 -1.77
CA ARG A 5 -0.08 -12.04 -2.55
C ARG A 5 0.45 -10.73 -3.07
N LEU A 6 1.60 -10.31 -2.55
CA LEU A 6 2.33 -9.14 -3.05
C LEU A 6 3.47 -9.65 -3.92
N LEU A 7 3.37 -9.45 -5.23
CA LEU A 7 4.43 -9.79 -6.18
C LEU A 7 5.47 -8.68 -6.15
N LYS A 8 6.74 -9.01 -5.91
CA LYS A 8 7.87 -8.07 -5.93
C LYS A 8 8.88 -8.51 -7.01
N PRO A 9 8.66 -8.16 -8.29
CA PRO A 9 9.48 -8.66 -9.41
C PRO A 9 10.96 -8.29 -9.31
N SER A 10 11.26 -7.04 -8.93
CA SER A 10 12.61 -6.51 -8.70
C SER A 10 13.41 -7.37 -7.72
N LYS A 11 12.73 -7.87 -6.68
CA LYS A 11 13.27 -8.67 -5.58
C LYS A 11 13.10 -10.18 -5.83
N ARG A 12 12.54 -10.59 -6.97
CA ARG A 12 12.19 -11.98 -7.33
C ARG A 12 11.47 -12.72 -6.20
N GLN A 13 10.55 -12.02 -5.55
CA GLN A 13 9.89 -12.48 -4.34
C GLN A 13 8.37 -12.39 -4.49
N ILE A 14 7.67 -13.29 -3.79
CA ILE A 14 6.25 -13.16 -3.55
C ILE A 14 6.03 -13.25 -2.04
N ILE A 15 5.46 -12.20 -1.47
CA ILE A 15 5.04 -12.19 -0.06
C ILE A 15 3.61 -12.74 0.01
N ARG A 16 3.38 -13.68 0.93
CA ARG A 16 2.07 -14.31 1.15
C ARG A 16 1.67 -14.27 2.60
N TYR A 17 0.43 -13.91 2.88
CA TYR A 17 -0.14 -13.97 4.22
C TYR A 17 -1.67 -14.08 4.21
N PRO A 18 -2.26 -14.74 5.21
CA PRO A 18 -3.70 -14.74 5.38
C PRO A 18 -4.18 -13.43 6.01
N ALA A 19 -5.34 -12.95 5.59
CA ALA A 19 -6.00 -11.79 6.15
C ALA A 19 -7.52 -12.03 6.33
N ILE A 20 -8.15 -11.21 7.16
CA ILE A 20 -9.60 -11.22 7.40
C ILE A 20 -10.22 -10.12 6.53
N VAL A 21 -11.16 -10.46 5.66
CA VAL A 21 -11.92 -9.45 4.90
C VAL A 21 -12.83 -8.71 5.87
N ILE A 22 -12.71 -7.37 5.91
CA ILE A 22 -13.55 -6.51 6.77
C ILE A 22 -14.47 -5.60 5.95
N ALA A 23 -14.15 -5.35 4.67
CA ALA A 23 -15.04 -4.71 3.72
C ALA A 23 -14.76 -5.21 2.30
N ARG A 24 -15.79 -5.23 1.46
CA ARG A 24 -15.70 -5.55 0.04
C ARG A 24 -16.77 -4.76 -0.69
N ASP A 25 -16.37 -4.10 -1.78
CA ASP A 25 -17.28 -3.47 -2.73
C ASP A 25 -16.91 -3.85 -4.17
N ALA A 26 -17.51 -3.18 -5.15
CA ALA A 26 -17.30 -3.47 -6.57
C ALA A 26 -15.88 -3.15 -7.05
N HIS A 27 -15.17 -2.23 -6.40
CA HIS A 27 -13.89 -1.68 -6.81
C HIS A 27 -12.75 -2.05 -5.85
N SER A 28 -13.05 -2.40 -4.60
CA SER A 28 -12.03 -2.61 -3.57
C SER A 28 -12.33 -3.74 -2.59
N VAL A 29 -11.29 -4.24 -1.93
CA VAL A 29 -11.39 -5.09 -0.76
C VAL A 29 -10.48 -4.53 0.34
N THR A 30 -11.05 -4.33 1.52
CA THR A 30 -10.28 -4.01 2.73
C THR A 30 -10.16 -5.25 3.59
N VAL A 31 -8.92 -5.56 3.96
CA VAL A 31 -8.58 -6.67 4.83
C VAL A 31 -7.88 -6.19 6.09
N GLN A 32 -7.90 -7.04 7.11
CA GLN A 32 -7.18 -6.84 8.35
C GLN A 32 -6.19 -8.00 8.55
N ALA A 33 -4.94 -7.66 8.83
CA ALA A 33 -3.88 -8.58 9.21
C ALA A 33 -3.14 -8.04 10.45
N MET A 34 -2.49 -8.92 11.20
CA MET A 34 -1.64 -8.53 12.33
C MET A 34 -0.19 -8.61 11.90
N TRP A 35 0.58 -7.55 12.13
CA TRP A 35 2.01 -7.53 11.88
C TRP A 35 2.72 -8.47 12.85
N ARG A 36 3.39 -9.49 12.32
CA ARG A 36 4.12 -10.51 13.13
C ARG A 36 5.62 -10.50 12.88
N LEU A 37 6.07 -9.71 11.91
CA LEU A 37 7.49 -9.59 11.57
C LEU A 37 8.18 -8.61 12.53
N GLY A 38 9.48 -8.43 12.36
CA GLY A 38 10.26 -7.46 13.13
C GLY A 38 9.80 -6.01 12.89
N VAL A 39 10.40 -5.09 13.65
CA VAL A 39 10.12 -3.66 13.51
C VAL A 39 10.57 -3.16 12.14
N VAL A 40 9.73 -2.38 11.47
CA VAL A 40 10.06 -1.66 10.23
C VAL A 40 9.97 -0.16 10.51
N ASP A 41 11.07 0.55 10.28
CA ASP A 41 11.12 2.01 10.41
C ASP A 41 10.88 2.66 9.05
N LEU A 42 9.80 3.43 8.94
CA LEU A 42 9.40 4.13 7.72
C LEU A 42 9.76 5.63 7.77
N GLY A 43 10.57 6.04 8.75
CA GLY A 43 10.98 7.43 8.98
C GLY A 43 9.92 8.28 9.69
N LEU A 44 8.67 8.29 9.20
CA LEU A 44 7.58 9.04 9.84
C LEU A 44 6.94 8.30 11.03
N PHE A 45 6.94 6.97 10.98
CA PHE A 45 6.47 6.09 12.03
C PHE A 45 7.09 4.70 11.88
N ARG A 46 6.87 3.84 12.87
CA ARG A 46 7.32 2.44 12.86
C ARG A 46 6.13 1.50 12.79
N ILE A 47 6.29 0.40 12.07
CA ILE A 47 5.42 -0.76 12.18
C ILE A 47 6.07 -1.71 13.20
N GLU A 48 5.33 -2.05 14.25
CA GLU A 48 5.80 -2.88 15.35
C GLU A 48 5.05 -4.22 15.38
N PRO A 49 5.69 -5.30 15.88
CA PRO A 49 5.00 -6.55 16.13
C PRO A 49 3.72 -6.33 16.96
N GLY A 50 2.60 -6.88 16.49
CA GLY A 50 1.28 -6.72 17.10
C GLY A 50 0.42 -5.61 16.49
N ASP A 51 1.00 -4.69 15.72
CA ASP A 51 0.22 -3.67 15.01
C ASP A 51 -0.83 -4.32 14.08
N VAL A 52 -1.97 -3.64 13.97
CA VAL A 52 -3.05 -4.03 13.08
C VAL A 52 -2.87 -3.30 11.75
N MET A 53 -2.69 -4.08 10.70
CA MET A 53 -2.63 -3.62 9.32
C MET A 53 -4.05 -3.64 8.75
N ILE A 54 -4.59 -2.47 8.42
CA ILE A 54 -5.83 -2.34 7.67
C ILE A 54 -5.46 -1.96 6.24
N GLU A 55 -5.62 -2.91 5.34
CA GLU A 55 -5.06 -2.85 3.99
C GLU A 55 -6.20 -2.81 2.98
N THR A 56 -6.24 -1.77 2.15
CA THR A 56 -7.24 -1.64 1.08
C THR A 56 -6.56 -1.84 -0.27
N PHE A 57 -7.07 -2.83 -1.00
CA PHE A 57 -6.63 -3.20 -2.33
C PHE A 57 -7.69 -2.81 -3.34
N TYR A 58 -7.27 -2.26 -4.48
CA TYR A 58 -8.16 -1.69 -5.49
C TYR A 58 -8.03 -2.41 -6.83
N ARG A 59 -9.15 -2.66 -7.50
CA ARG A 59 -9.22 -3.28 -8.83
C ARG A 59 -8.87 -2.32 -9.96
N ASP A 60 -8.97 -1.02 -9.69
CA ASP A 60 -8.92 0.06 -10.69
C ASP A 60 -7.99 1.22 -10.30
N ARG A 61 -7.24 1.08 -9.20
CA ARG A 61 -6.25 2.08 -8.78
C ARG A 61 -4.85 1.51 -8.80
N TRP A 62 -3.88 2.38 -9.06
CA TRP A 62 -2.46 2.06 -9.18
C TRP A 62 -1.72 2.15 -7.84
N TYR A 63 -2.42 1.82 -6.76
CA TYR A 63 -1.88 1.80 -5.42
C TYR A 63 -2.74 0.95 -4.48
N ASN A 64 -2.15 0.52 -3.38
CA ASN A 64 -2.83 -0.05 -2.22
C ASN A 64 -2.54 0.83 -0.99
N ILE A 65 -3.49 0.95 -0.05
CA ILE A 65 -3.32 1.81 1.13
C ILE A 65 -3.39 0.98 2.40
N PHE A 66 -2.32 1.01 3.19
CA PHE A 66 -2.19 0.29 4.45
C PHE A 66 -2.19 1.28 5.61
N ARG A 67 -3.27 1.30 6.39
CA ARG A 67 -3.35 2.05 7.64
C ARG A 67 -2.79 1.18 8.76
N VAL A 68 -1.75 1.68 9.42
CA VAL A 68 -1.07 0.96 10.51
C VAL A 68 -1.60 1.48 11.84
N GLN A 69 -2.18 0.59 12.64
CA GLN A 69 -2.77 0.94 13.93
C GLN A 69 -2.09 0.20 15.08
N GLN A 70 -1.93 0.89 16.20
CA GLN A 70 -1.50 0.26 17.45
C GLN A 70 -2.54 -0.77 17.94
N PRO A 71 -2.14 -1.80 18.69
CA PRO A 71 -3.07 -2.71 19.34
C PRO A 71 -4.07 -1.92 20.21
N ALA A 72 -5.35 -1.93 19.84
CA ALA A 72 -6.43 -1.18 20.51
C ALA A 72 -6.14 0.34 20.67
N GLY A 73 -5.30 0.91 19.79
CA GLY A 73 -4.80 2.28 19.92
C GLY A 73 -4.94 3.12 18.65
N PRO A 74 -4.34 4.31 18.63
CA PRO A 74 -4.40 5.21 17.49
C PRO A 74 -3.68 4.67 16.26
N THR A 75 -3.99 5.29 15.12
CA THR A 75 -3.24 5.12 13.87
C THR A 75 -1.83 5.68 14.03
N ARG A 76 -0.82 4.90 13.66
CA ARG A 76 0.59 5.33 13.57
C ARG A 76 0.86 6.16 12.31
N GLY A 77 0.23 5.76 11.21
CA GLY A 77 0.30 6.43 9.91
C GLY A 77 -0.24 5.55 8.80
N TRP A 78 0.05 5.93 7.56
CA TRP A 78 -0.29 5.18 6.36
C TRP A 78 0.95 4.89 5.53
N TYR A 79 0.98 3.69 4.97
CA TYR A 79 1.91 3.26 3.94
C TYR A 79 1.11 3.01 2.67
N CYS A 80 1.41 3.73 1.59
CA CYS A 80 0.76 3.56 0.30
C CYS A 80 1.74 2.91 -0.67
N ASN A 81 1.46 1.68 -1.07
CA ASN A 81 2.25 0.94 -2.05
C ASN A 81 1.78 1.30 -3.45
N LEU A 82 2.62 1.90 -4.29
CA LEU A 82 2.29 2.07 -5.70
C LEU A 82 2.45 0.71 -6.39
N ALA A 83 1.35 0.24 -6.95
CA ALA A 83 1.23 -1.12 -7.41
C ALA A 83 0.29 -1.19 -8.62
N ARG A 84 0.41 -2.25 -9.42
CA ARG A 84 -0.61 -2.52 -10.44
C ARG A 84 -1.96 -2.82 -9.78
N PRO A 85 -3.09 -2.48 -10.42
CA PRO A 85 -4.40 -2.78 -9.90
C PRO A 85 -4.54 -4.26 -9.54
N ALA A 86 -5.11 -4.51 -8.36
CA ALA A 86 -5.15 -5.84 -7.78
C ALA A 86 -6.13 -6.76 -8.51
N GLN A 87 -5.70 -7.98 -8.78
CA GLN A 87 -6.58 -9.08 -9.14
C GLN A 87 -7.19 -9.64 -7.85
N ILE A 88 -8.49 -9.45 -7.67
CA ILE A 88 -9.19 -9.82 -6.46
C ILE A 88 -10.29 -10.84 -6.80
N ASP A 89 -10.14 -12.06 -6.30
CA ASP A 89 -11.15 -13.10 -6.39
C ASP A 89 -11.85 -13.34 -5.03
N GLU A 90 -12.52 -14.49 -4.85
CA GLU A 90 -13.20 -14.83 -3.60
C GLU A 90 -12.22 -15.16 -2.46
N THR A 91 -11.07 -15.73 -2.79
CA THR A 91 -10.11 -16.35 -1.86
C THR A 91 -8.70 -15.76 -1.93
N THR A 92 -8.40 -14.93 -2.93
CA THR A 92 -7.09 -14.34 -3.18
C THR A 92 -7.18 -12.86 -3.53
N ILE A 93 -6.20 -12.10 -3.08
CA ILE A 93 -5.83 -10.77 -3.57
C ILE A 93 -4.41 -10.87 -4.09
N GLU A 94 -4.16 -10.50 -5.34
CA GLU A 94 -2.83 -10.47 -5.93
C GLU A 94 -2.56 -9.10 -6.57
N THR A 95 -1.40 -8.51 -6.28
CA THR A 95 -1.00 -7.20 -6.79
C THR A 95 0.51 -7.16 -7.00
N GLU A 96 0.95 -6.45 -8.03
CA GLU A 96 2.37 -6.30 -8.39
C GLU A 96 2.89 -4.95 -7.91
N ASP A 97 3.91 -5.00 -7.06
CA ASP A 97 4.63 -3.86 -6.51
C ASP A 97 5.49 -3.16 -7.58
N LEU A 98 5.47 -1.83 -7.58
CA LEU A 98 6.22 -1.00 -8.53
C LEU A 98 7.45 -0.33 -7.91
N ASP A 99 7.88 -0.77 -6.72
CA ASP A 99 9.09 -0.31 -6.01
C ASP A 99 9.11 1.21 -5.74
N ILE A 100 7.95 1.80 -5.44
CA ILE A 100 7.82 3.17 -4.95
C ILE A 100 6.67 3.27 -3.97
N ASP A 101 6.88 4.02 -2.90
CA ASP A 101 5.94 4.10 -1.79
C ASP A 101 5.68 5.55 -1.38
N VAL A 102 4.49 5.80 -0.82
CA VAL A 102 4.16 7.05 -0.15
C VAL A 102 3.85 6.79 1.32
N ILE A 103 4.66 7.37 2.21
CA ILE A 103 4.52 7.27 3.67
C ILE A 103 3.86 8.54 4.18
N VAL A 104 2.86 8.39 5.04
CA VAL A 104 2.05 9.50 5.57
C VAL A 104 2.01 9.43 7.10
N SER A 105 2.32 10.54 7.77
CA SER A 105 2.20 10.64 9.23
C SER A 105 0.74 10.52 9.70
N ALA A 106 0.52 10.12 10.95
CA ALA A 106 -0.82 10.00 11.54
C ALA A 106 -1.69 11.26 11.43
N ASP A 107 -1.06 12.45 11.47
CA ASP A 107 -1.74 13.74 11.33
C ASP A 107 -1.82 14.25 9.88
N ARG A 108 -1.26 13.49 8.92
CA ARG A 108 -1.16 13.79 7.48
C ARG A 108 -0.35 15.03 7.13
N ARG A 109 0.35 15.64 8.10
CA ARG A 109 1.15 16.84 7.87
C ARG A 109 2.46 16.54 7.15
N TYR A 110 2.95 15.32 7.26
CA TYR A 110 4.18 14.88 6.64
C TYR A 110 3.90 13.74 5.67
N VAL A 111 4.46 13.88 4.47
CA VAL A 111 4.38 12.91 3.40
C VAL A 111 5.78 12.70 2.83
N ILE A 112 6.24 11.46 2.78
CA ILE A 112 7.52 11.07 2.19
C ILE A 112 7.22 10.18 0.99
N VAL A 113 7.86 10.44 -0.15
CA VAL A 113 7.97 9.46 -1.24
C VAL A 113 9.24 8.66 -0.98
N ALA A 114 9.10 7.36 -0.72
CA ALA A 114 10.20 6.46 -0.43
C ALA A 114 10.58 5.65 -1.68
N ASP A 115 11.78 5.07 -1.65
CA ASP A 115 12.30 4.13 -2.65
C ASP A 115 12.35 4.68 -4.10
N SER A 116 12.45 6.00 -4.25
CA SER A 116 12.56 6.66 -5.57
C SER A 116 13.76 6.17 -6.39
N ASP A 117 14.85 5.75 -5.74
CA ASP A 117 16.02 5.17 -6.42
C ASP A 117 15.73 3.75 -6.94
N GLU A 118 14.97 2.93 -6.21
CA GLU A 118 14.54 1.60 -6.66
C GLU A 118 13.59 1.73 -7.86
N TYR A 119 12.63 2.65 -7.79
CA TYR A 119 11.75 3.00 -8.90
C TYR A 119 12.52 3.45 -10.14
N ALA A 120 13.47 4.37 -9.98
CA ALA A 120 14.27 4.87 -11.09
C ALA A 120 15.09 3.76 -11.75
N ALA A 121 15.60 2.81 -10.97
CA ALA A 121 16.34 1.66 -11.48
C ALA A 121 15.49 0.72 -12.34
N ARG A 122 14.16 0.74 -12.20
CA ARG A 122 13.26 -0.02 -13.10
C ARG A 122 13.18 0.56 -14.50
N ASP A 123 13.51 1.85 -14.69
CA ASP A 123 13.49 2.52 -15.99
C ASP A 123 12.14 2.37 -16.73
N LEU A 124 11.04 2.47 -15.97
CA LEU A 124 9.67 2.29 -16.49
C LEU A 124 9.29 3.39 -17.48
N ALA A 125 9.79 4.62 -17.31
CA ALA A 125 9.57 5.69 -18.27
C ALA A 125 10.01 5.33 -19.70
N ARG A 126 11.03 4.48 -19.84
CA ARG A 126 11.49 3.96 -21.15
C ARG A 126 10.88 2.60 -21.49
N THR A 127 10.82 1.68 -20.53
CA THR A 127 10.45 0.27 -20.79
C THR A 127 8.94 0.05 -20.82
N GLU A 128 8.19 0.81 -20.01
CA GLU A 128 6.74 0.73 -19.87
C GLU A 128 6.11 2.12 -19.63
N PRO A 129 6.13 3.03 -20.63
CA PRO A 129 5.77 4.44 -20.42
C PRO A 129 4.34 4.65 -19.88
N ALA A 130 3.40 3.75 -20.23
CA ALA A 130 2.03 3.80 -19.72
C ALA A 130 1.96 3.44 -18.22
N THR A 131 2.78 2.49 -17.76
CA THR A 131 2.91 2.13 -16.34
C THR A 131 3.49 3.31 -15.56
N ASP A 132 4.55 3.95 -16.07
CA ASP A 132 5.16 5.12 -15.44
C ASP A 132 4.16 6.29 -15.32
N ALA A 133 3.44 6.60 -16.40
CA ALA A 133 2.42 7.65 -16.38
C ALA A 133 1.30 7.36 -15.35
N ALA A 134 0.89 6.10 -15.21
CA ALA A 134 -0.12 5.71 -14.24
C ALA A 134 0.37 5.85 -12.78
N VAL A 135 1.63 5.54 -12.51
CA VAL A 135 2.26 5.78 -11.19
C VAL A 135 2.32 7.27 -10.87
N GLN A 136 2.72 8.11 -11.82
CA GLN A 136 2.76 9.57 -11.60
C GLN A 136 1.35 10.13 -11.32
N ALA A 137 0.33 9.67 -12.06
CA ALA A 137 -1.05 10.04 -11.81
C ALA A 137 -1.55 9.57 -10.44
N ALA A 138 -1.20 8.34 -10.04
CA ALA A 138 -1.52 7.79 -8.72
C ALA A 138 -0.89 8.59 -7.58
N ILE A 139 0.37 9.00 -7.70
CA ILE A 139 1.03 9.85 -6.69
C ILE A 139 0.31 11.20 -6.57
N ALA A 140 -0.10 11.79 -7.70
CA ALA A 140 -0.86 13.04 -7.69
C ALA A 140 -2.23 12.86 -7.01
N GLU A 141 -2.94 11.78 -7.32
CA GLU A 141 -4.21 11.43 -6.69
C GLU A 141 -4.06 11.21 -5.18
N LEU A 142 -3.06 10.44 -4.75
CA LEU A 142 -2.76 10.19 -3.33
C LEU A 142 -2.52 11.51 -2.59
N ARG A 143 -1.71 12.42 -3.16
CA ARG A 143 -1.46 13.74 -2.56
C ARG A 143 -2.75 14.54 -2.34
N ASP A 144 -3.65 14.55 -3.32
CA ASP A 144 -4.94 15.22 -3.21
C ASP A 144 -5.87 14.56 -2.16
N LEU A 145 -5.93 13.24 -2.12
CA LEU A 145 -6.70 12.50 -1.10
C LEU A 145 -6.17 12.76 0.32
N ILE A 146 -4.86 12.75 0.51
CA ILE A 146 -4.19 13.03 1.79
C ILE A 146 -4.51 14.47 2.23
N ALA A 147 -4.38 15.44 1.33
CA ALA A 147 -4.64 16.85 1.63
C ALA A 147 -6.09 17.13 2.02
N ARG A 148 -7.04 16.46 1.35
CA ARG A 148 -8.47 16.56 1.68
C ARG A 148 -8.86 15.80 2.94
N GLY A 149 -8.04 14.83 3.36
CA GLY A 149 -8.26 14.07 4.57
C GLY A 149 -9.52 13.20 4.53
N VAL A 150 -9.87 12.71 3.34
CA VAL A 150 -11.03 11.84 3.11
C VAL A 150 -10.64 10.37 3.28
N PRO A 151 -11.60 9.44 3.50
CA PRO A 151 -11.29 8.01 3.54
C PRO A 151 -10.47 7.58 2.30
N PRO A 152 -9.43 6.72 2.47
CA PRO A 152 -9.04 6.03 3.70
C PRO A 152 -8.06 6.79 4.62
N PHE A 153 -7.83 8.07 4.38
CA PHE A 153 -6.99 8.95 5.21
C PHE A 153 -7.79 9.76 6.24
N ALA A 154 -9.10 9.49 6.40
CA ALA A 154 -9.94 10.16 7.40
C ALA A 154 -9.68 9.66 8.83
#